data_AF-A0A9E4UFA7-F1
#
_entry.id   AF-A0A9E4UFA7-F1
#
_cell.length_a   1.000
_cell.length_b   1.000
_cell.length_c   1.000
_cell.angle_alpha   90.00
_cell.angle_beta   90.00
_cell.angle_gamma   90.00
#
_symmetry.space_group_name_H-M   'P 1'
#
loop_
_entity.id
_entity.type
_entity.pdbx_description
1 polymer ?
#
loop_
_entity_poly.entity_id
_entity_poly.type
_entity_poly.pdbx_seq_one_letter_code
_entity_poly.pdbx_strand_id
1 'polypeptide(L)'
;TITAIEDLCSRAGKATVRVKDAPGQYGFIANRIYFAAVREAQKVLAEGIASPEDINKAMVFGFKWPVGPLAMIEGATKGWQ
;
A
#
# COMPACT_ATOMS: atom_id res chain seq x y z
N THR A 1 0.53 -28.15 -5.34
CA THR A 1 1.35 -27.31 -4.44
C THR A 1 0.80 -25.90 -4.28
N ILE A 2 0.54 -25.13 -5.35
CA ILE A 2 -0.10 -23.80 -5.23
C ILE A 2 -1.56 -23.89 -4.75
N THR A 3 -2.37 -24.74 -5.39
CA THR A 3 -3.79 -24.95 -5.02
C THR A 3 -3.96 -25.34 -3.56
N ALA A 4 -3.09 -26.22 -3.04
CA ALA A 4 -3.15 -26.64 -1.64
C ALA A 4 -2.91 -25.48 -0.64
N ILE A 5 -2.05 -24.51 -1.00
CA ILE A 5 -1.82 -23.31 -0.19
C ILE A 5 -3.02 -22.37 -0.28
N GLU A 6 -3.60 -22.19 -1.46
CA GLU A 6 -4.80 -21.36 -1.65
C GLU A 6 -6.00 -21.91 -0.85
N ASP A 7 -6.21 -23.22 -0.89
CA ASP A 7 -7.26 -23.87 -0.11
C ASP A 7 -7.02 -23.72 1.40
N LEU A 8 -5.76 -23.82 1.85
CA LEU A 8 -5.41 -23.61 3.25
C LEU A 8 -5.71 -22.16 3.69
N CYS A 9 -5.30 -21.16 2.91
CA CYS A 9 -5.55 -19.76 3.21
C CYS A 9 -7.04 -19.43 3.17
N SER A 10 -7.79 -19.99 2.21
CA SER A 10 -9.24 -19.82 2.12
C SER A 10 -9.95 -20.35 3.38
N ARG A 11 -9.59 -21.56 3.85
CA ARG A 11 -10.12 -22.09 5.12
C ARG A 11 -9.76 -21.24 6.34
N ALA A 12 -8.64 -20.53 6.29
CA ALA A 12 -8.25 -19.57 7.33
C ALA A 12 -8.90 -18.18 7.18
N GLY A 13 -9.81 -18.00 6.23
CA GLY A 13 -10.49 -16.72 5.97
C GLY A 13 -9.58 -15.66 5.35
N LYS A 14 -8.48 -16.05 4.69
CA LYS A 14 -7.54 -15.14 4.03
C LYS A 14 -7.73 -15.18 2.51
N ALA A 15 -7.69 -14.01 1.88
CA ALA A 15 -7.66 -13.90 0.43
C ALA A 15 -6.21 -14.04 -0.08
N THR A 16 -5.99 -14.93 -1.04
CA THR A 16 -4.66 -15.17 -1.62
C THR A 16 -4.47 -14.38 -2.91
N VAL A 17 -3.22 -14.01 -3.19
CA VAL A 17 -2.84 -13.37 -4.45
C VAL A 17 -1.71 -14.17 -5.09
N ARG A 18 -1.88 -14.55 -6.36
CA ARG A 18 -0.84 -15.23 -7.14
C ARG A 18 0.14 -14.21 -7.71
N VAL A 19 1.43 -14.46 -7.51
CA VAL A 19 2.52 -13.63 -8.03
C VAL A 19 3.50 -14.56 -8.75
N LYS A 20 4.03 -14.12 -9.90
CA LYS A 20 5.11 -14.85 -10.58
C LYS A 20 6.39 -14.74 -9.76
N ASP A 21 7.19 -15.80 -9.75
CA ASP A 21 8.51 -15.75 -9.16
C ASP A 21 9.40 -14.82 -10.01
N ALA A 22 9.79 -13.70 -9.42
CA ALA A 22 10.60 -12.67 -10.04
C ALA A 22 11.80 -12.40 -9.11
N PRO A 23 13.03 -12.73 -9.53
CA PRO A 23 14.22 -12.54 -8.71
C PRO A 23 14.33 -11.11 -8.17
N GLY A 24 14.50 -10.99 -6.85
CA GLY A 24 14.61 -9.69 -6.17
C GLY A 24 13.29 -8.91 -6.00
N GLN A 25 12.16 -9.45 -6.48
CA GLN A 25 10.82 -8.87 -6.34
C GLN A 25 9.87 -9.86 -5.67
N TYR A 26 10.23 -10.28 -4.46
CA TYR A 26 9.45 -11.28 -3.72
C TYR A 26 8.22 -10.63 -3.04
N GLY A 27 7.06 -11.25 -3.23
CA GLY A 27 5.96 -11.30 -2.25
C GLY A 27 5.13 -10.05 -1.97
N PHE A 28 5.58 -8.84 -2.35
CA PHE A 28 4.94 -7.61 -1.90
C PHE A 28 4.53 -6.68 -3.03
N ILE A 29 3.72 -7.19 -3.98
CA ILE A 29 3.13 -6.37 -5.04
C ILE A 29 2.40 -5.14 -4.47
N ALA A 30 1.72 -5.30 -3.33
CA ALA A 30 1.03 -4.23 -2.63
C ALA A 30 2.01 -3.17 -2.12
N ASN A 31 3.08 -3.58 -1.42
CA ASN A 31 4.09 -2.63 -0.92
C ASN A 31 4.79 -1.91 -2.08
N ARG A 32 5.03 -2.57 -3.21
CA ARG A 32 5.65 -1.94 -4.38
C ARG A 32 4.77 -0.83 -4.95
N ILE A 33 3.48 -1.09 -5.13
CA ILE A 33 2.52 -0.08 -5.61
C ILE A 33 2.42 1.06 -4.58
N TYR A 34 2.32 0.71 -3.30
CA TYR A 34 2.26 1.68 -2.21
C TYR A 34 3.49 2.60 -2.18
N PHE A 35 4.70 2.05 -2.26
CA PHE A 35 5.94 2.85 -2.28
C PHE A 35 6.07 3.72 -3.52
N ALA A 36 5.47 3.34 -4.65
CA ALA A 36 5.41 4.22 -5.82
C ALA A 36 4.53 5.46 -5.54
N ALA A 37 3.38 5.27 -4.90
CA ALA A 37 2.50 6.37 -4.51
C ALA A 37 3.13 7.27 -3.43
N VAL A 38 3.80 6.68 -2.45
CA VAL A 38 4.60 7.42 -1.45
C VAL A 38 5.66 8.29 -2.13
N ARG A 39 6.42 7.71 -3.07
CA ARG A 39 7.49 8.43 -3.75
C ARG A 39 6.95 9.63 -4.50
N GLU A 40 5.78 9.50 -5.13
CA GLU A 40 5.14 10.61 -5.81
C GLU A 40 4.63 11.67 -4.83
N ALA A 41 4.00 11.26 -3.72
CA ALA A 41 3.58 12.16 -2.67
C ALA A 41 4.76 12.98 -2.09
N GLN A 42 5.93 12.35 -1.93
CA GLN A 42 7.15 13.02 -1.49
C GLN A 42 7.67 14.05 -2.51
N LYS A 43 7.53 13.79 -3.81
CA LYS A 43 7.90 14.79 -4.83
C LYS A 43 6.98 15.99 -4.81
N VAL A 44 5.66 15.77 -4.74
CA VAL A 44 4.66 16.84 -4.64
C VAL A 44 4.94 17.73 -3.42
N LEU A 45 5.34 17.12 -2.30
CA LEU A 45 5.77 17.84 -1.12
C LEU A 45 7.09 18.60 -1.33
N ALA A 46 8.09 17.98 -1.94
CA ALA A 46 9.39 18.58 -2.21
C ALA A 46 9.32 19.75 -3.20
N GLU A 47 8.41 19.69 -4.16
CA GLU A 47 8.11 20.76 -5.12
C GLU A 47 7.26 21.88 -4.49
N GLY A 48 6.76 21.70 -3.26
CA GLY A 48 5.98 22.69 -2.53
C GLY A 48 4.56 22.89 -3.09
N ILE A 49 4.04 21.93 -3.86
CA ILE A 49 2.73 22.03 -4.51
C ILE A 49 1.58 21.99 -3.48
N ALA A 50 1.73 21.19 -2.42
CA ALA A 50 0.72 21.01 -1.39
C ALA A 50 1.33 20.62 -0.04
N SER A 51 0.59 20.86 1.03
CA SER A 51 0.94 20.43 2.39
C SER A 51 0.84 18.89 2.52
N PRO A 52 1.59 18.26 3.45
CA PRO A 52 1.43 16.83 3.75
C PRO A 52 -0.01 16.44 4.08
N GLU A 53 -0.73 17.30 4.80
CA GLU A 53 -2.12 17.08 5.20
C GLU A 53 -3.06 17.09 3.99
N ASP A 54 -2.89 18.02 3.07
CA ASP A 54 -3.75 18.12 1.89
C ASP A 54 -3.45 17.03 0.86
N ILE A 55 -2.19 16.59 0.75
CA ILE A 55 -1.82 15.40 -0.02
C ILE A 55 -2.54 14.17 0.54
N ASN A 56 -2.51 13.98 1.87
CA ASN A 56 -3.20 12.86 2.52
C ASN A 56 -4.73 12.95 2.33
N LYS A 57 -5.35 14.13 2.50
CA LYS A 57 -6.79 14.34 2.26
C LYS A 57 -7.17 14.05 0.82
N ALA A 58 -6.39 14.49 -0.15
CA ALA A 58 -6.65 14.23 -1.57
C ALA A 58 -6.66 12.72 -1.86
N MET A 59 -5.75 11.96 -1.26
CA MET A 59 -5.70 10.51 -1.43
C MET A 59 -6.85 9.78 -0.71
N VAL A 60 -7.21 10.22 0.50
CA VAL A 60 -8.33 9.64 1.26
C VAL A 60 -9.67 9.94 0.60
N PHE A 61 -9.97 11.20 0.25
CA PHE A 61 -11.26 11.57 -0.32
C PHE A 61 -11.36 11.28 -1.82
N GLY A 62 -10.29 11.44 -2.58
CA GLY A 62 -10.26 11.22 -4.02
C GLY A 62 -10.18 9.73 -4.40
N PHE A 63 -9.24 9.00 -3.78
CA PHE A 63 -8.99 7.59 -4.10
C PHE A 63 -9.60 6.61 -3.09
N LYS A 64 -10.29 7.11 -2.06
CA LYS A 64 -10.91 6.30 -0.99
C LYS A 64 -9.91 5.40 -0.27
N TRP A 65 -8.69 5.89 -0.10
CA TRP A 65 -7.70 5.18 0.70
C TRP A 65 -8.05 5.32 2.19
N PRO A 66 -7.89 4.25 3.00
CA PRO A 66 -8.17 4.33 4.43
C PRO A 66 -7.25 5.32 5.14
N VAL A 67 -6.00 5.43 4.66
CA VAL A 67 -5.00 6.34 5.18
C VAL A 67 -4.17 6.88 4.01
N GLY A 68 -3.79 8.15 4.10
CA GLY A 68 -2.93 8.78 3.09
C GLY A 68 -1.52 8.17 3.05
N PRO A 69 -0.83 8.26 1.90
CA PRO A 69 0.48 7.62 1.70
C PRO A 69 1.56 8.14 2.65
N LEU A 70 1.50 9.41 3.07
CA LEU A 70 2.50 9.98 3.98
C LEU A 70 2.19 9.61 5.43
N ALA A 71 0.90 9.61 5.81
CA ALA A 71 0.47 9.26 7.17
C ALA A 71 0.75 7.79 7.53
N MET A 72 0.71 6.87 6.56
CA MET A 72 0.95 5.44 6.83
C MET A 72 2.44 5.12 7.07
N ILE A 73 3.37 5.97 6.63
CA ILE A 73 4.81 5.85 6.98
C ILE A 73 5.08 6.32 8.40
N GLU A 74 4.40 7.38 8.84
CA GLU A 74 4.55 7.93 10.20
C GLU A 74 4.00 6.98 11.27
N GLY A 75 3.12 6.05 10.91
CA GLY A 75 2.63 5.04 11.84
C GLY A 75 1.97 3.87 11.16
N ALA A 76 2.74 2.85 10.79
CA ALA A 76 2.21 1.51 10.48
C ALA A 76 1.35 0.93 11.64
N THR A 77 1.49 1.48 12.84
CA THR A 77 0.71 1.17 14.06
C THR A 77 -0.43 2.15 14.36
N LYS A 78 -0.49 3.34 13.73
CA LYS A 78 -1.50 4.38 14.03
C LYS A 78 -2.51 4.61 12.90
N GLY A 79 -2.19 4.21 11.66
CA GLY A 79 -3.03 4.47 10.48
C GLY A 79 -4.15 3.46 10.22
N TRP A 80 -4.31 2.45 11.07
CA TRP A 80 -5.42 1.50 11.04
C TRP A 80 -6.36 1.79 12.22
N GLN A 81 -7.28 2.73 12.05
CA GLN A 81 -8.48 2.82 12.90
C GLN A 81 -9.69 2.35 12.13
#